data_AF-A0A822ZXF0-F1
#
_entry.id   AF-A0A822ZXF0-F1
#
_cell.length_a   1.000
_cell.length_b   1.000
_cell.length_c   1.000
_cell.angle_alpha   90.00
_cell.angle_beta   90.00
_cell.angle_gamma   90.00
#
_symmetry.space_group_name_H-M   'P 1'
#
loop_
_entity.id
_entity.type
_entity.pdbx_description
1 polymer ?
#
loop_
_entity_poly.entity_id
_entity_poly.type
_entity_poly.pdbx_seq_one_letter_code
_entity_poly.pdbx_strand_id
1 'polypeptide(L)'
;MVREEIAVSTRTLQWKCVESRVDSKRLYYGRFILSPLMKGQADTIGIAMRRALLGEIEGTCITRAKSEKIPHEYSTIVGIEESVHEILMNLKEIVLRSNLYGTRDAFICVRGPGYVTAQDIISPPSVEIVDTTQHIASLTEPIDLCIGLQIERNRGYRMKTPNNSQDGSYPIDAVFMPVRNANHSIHSYGNGNEKQEILFLEIWTNGSLTPKEALHEASRN
;
A
#
# COMPACT_ATOMS: atom_id res chain seq x y z
N MET A 1 -30.24 -19.42 -6.78
CA MET A 1 -29.10 -19.99 -6.05
C MET A 1 -28.26 -20.77 -7.06
N VAL A 2 -27.41 -20.08 -7.82
CA VAL A 2 -26.60 -20.70 -8.88
C VAL A 2 -25.23 -21.02 -8.27
N ARG A 3 -24.97 -22.30 -8.03
CA ARG A 3 -23.63 -22.81 -7.72
C ARG A 3 -22.91 -22.93 -9.06
N GLU A 4 -21.99 -22.02 -9.37
CA GLU A 4 -21.05 -22.24 -10.46
C GLU A 4 -20.08 -23.36 -10.01
N GLU A 5 -20.21 -24.51 -10.65
CA GLU A 5 -19.24 -25.59 -10.54
C GLU A 5 -17.92 -25.12 -11.17
N ILE A 6 -16.94 -24.86 -10.31
CA ILE A 6 -15.57 -24.58 -10.73
C ILE A 6 -15.01 -25.89 -11.31
N ALA A 7 -14.99 -26.01 -12.64
CA ALA A 7 -14.27 -27.08 -13.32
C ALA A 7 -12.77 -26.98 -12.99
N VAL A 8 -12.27 -27.87 -12.14
CA VAL A 8 -10.86 -28.00 -11.79
C VAL A 8 -10.19 -28.90 -12.82
N SER A 9 -9.39 -28.31 -13.70
CA SER A 9 -8.56 -29.03 -14.68
C SER A 9 -7.49 -29.87 -13.97
N THR A 10 -7.49 -31.18 -14.21
CA THR A 10 -6.86 -32.20 -13.37
C THR A 10 -5.37 -32.46 -13.59
N ARG A 11 -4.60 -31.59 -14.27
CA ARG A 11 -3.18 -31.92 -14.57
C ARG A 11 -2.11 -30.85 -14.37
N THR A 12 -2.44 -29.60 -14.07
CA THR A 12 -1.42 -28.56 -13.87
C THR A 12 -1.71 -27.74 -12.64
N LEU A 13 -0.75 -27.70 -11.72
CA LEU A 13 -0.74 -26.83 -10.56
C LEU A 13 -0.75 -25.37 -11.05
N GLN A 14 -1.86 -24.67 -10.88
CA GLN A 14 -2.00 -23.29 -11.34
C GLN A 14 -2.80 -22.45 -10.34
N TRP A 15 -2.39 -21.20 -10.19
CA TRP A 15 -3.19 -20.19 -9.50
C TRP A 15 -4.37 -19.80 -10.37
N LYS A 16 -5.59 -19.93 -9.83
CA LYS A 16 -6.80 -19.44 -10.47
C LYS A 16 -7.44 -18.36 -9.59
N CYS A 17 -7.76 -17.22 -10.18
CA CYS A 17 -8.54 -16.19 -9.51
C CYS A 17 -10.00 -16.65 -9.44
N VAL A 18 -10.56 -16.67 -8.24
CA VAL A 18 -11.96 -17.03 -7.96
C VAL A 18 -12.81 -15.77 -7.83
N GLU A 19 -12.28 -14.76 -7.14
CA GLU A 19 -12.99 -13.51 -6.90
C GLU A 19 -11.98 -12.37 -6.99
N SER A 20 -12.38 -11.25 -7.57
CA SER A 20 -11.64 -9.99 -7.47
C SER A 20 -12.64 -8.85 -7.41
N ARG A 21 -12.45 -7.95 -6.45
CA ARG A 21 -13.32 -6.79 -6.25
C ARG A 21 -12.50 -5.58 -5.83
N VAL A 22 -13.02 -4.41 -6.16
CA VAL A 22 -12.49 -3.12 -5.74
C VAL A 22 -13.54 -2.52 -4.82
N ASP A 23 -13.30 -2.58 -3.51
CA ASP A 23 -14.23 -2.09 -2.49
C ASP A 23 -14.13 -0.55 -2.38
N SER A 24 -12.93 0.01 -2.55
CA SER A 24 -12.69 1.45 -2.68
C SER A 24 -11.39 1.72 -3.42
N LYS A 25 -11.07 2.99 -3.72
CA LYS A 25 -9.77 3.37 -4.30
C LYS A 25 -8.57 2.80 -3.51
N ARG A 26 -8.74 2.62 -2.20
CA ARG A 26 -7.68 2.19 -1.27
C ARG A 26 -7.88 0.78 -0.70
N LEU A 27 -8.83 0.00 -1.23
CA LEU A 27 -9.12 -1.34 -0.73
C LEU A 27 -9.50 -2.26 -1.88
N TYR A 28 -8.52 -3.03 -2.35
CA TYR A 28 -8.74 -4.04 -3.37
C TYR A 28 -8.67 -5.41 -2.73
N TYR A 29 -9.54 -6.32 -3.15
CA TYR A 29 -9.59 -7.69 -2.65
C TYR A 29 -9.49 -8.70 -3.81
N GLY A 30 -8.78 -9.78 -3.56
CA GLY A 30 -8.69 -10.90 -4.48
C GLY A 30 -8.62 -12.23 -3.75
N ARG A 31 -9.37 -13.21 -4.24
CA ARG A 31 -9.35 -14.59 -3.79
C ARG A 31 -8.80 -15.49 -4.88
N PHE A 32 -7.83 -16.32 -4.52
CA PHE A 32 -7.12 -17.20 -5.42
C PHE A 32 -7.18 -18.64 -4.89
N ILE A 33 -7.16 -19.59 -5.81
CA ILE A 33 -7.05 -21.02 -5.50
C ILE A 33 -5.82 -21.63 -6.14
N LEU A 34 -5.19 -22.55 -5.43
CA LEU A 34 -4.13 -23.41 -5.92
C LEU A 34 -4.53 -24.87 -5.69
N SER A 35 -4.63 -25.62 -6.79
CA SER A 35 -4.99 -27.04 -6.78
C SER A 35 -4.52 -27.73 -8.08
N PRO A 36 -4.39 -29.06 -8.09
CA PRO A 36 -4.44 -29.96 -6.92
C PRO A 36 -3.13 -29.93 -6.11
N LEU A 37 -3.22 -30.02 -4.79
CA LEU A 37 -2.07 -30.15 -3.88
C LEU A 37 -2.11 -31.50 -3.15
N MET A 38 -0.94 -32.05 -2.80
CA MET A 38 -0.85 -33.19 -1.90
C MET A 38 -1.08 -32.75 -0.45
N LYS A 39 -1.55 -33.67 0.39
CA LYS A 39 -1.76 -33.43 1.81
C LYS A 39 -0.54 -32.78 2.48
N GLY A 40 -0.73 -31.62 3.13
CA GLY A 40 0.31 -30.87 3.84
C GLY A 40 1.05 -29.84 2.98
N GLN A 41 0.96 -29.91 1.64
CA GLN A 41 1.55 -28.89 0.77
C GLN A 41 0.81 -27.57 0.86
N ALA A 42 -0.52 -27.59 1.02
CA ALA A 42 -1.31 -26.37 1.09
C ALA A 42 -0.94 -25.50 2.29
N ASP A 43 -0.68 -26.11 3.45
CA ASP A 43 -0.26 -25.40 4.66
C ASP A 43 1.11 -24.75 4.48
N THR A 44 2.08 -25.52 3.97
CA THR A 44 3.44 -25.05 3.70
C THR A 44 3.43 -23.85 2.74
N ILE A 45 2.72 -23.97 1.62
CA ILE A 45 2.62 -22.91 0.61
C ILE A 45 1.83 -21.71 1.17
N GLY A 46 0.73 -21.95 1.89
CA GLY A 46 -0.11 -20.90 2.46
C GLY A 46 0.64 -20.04 3.48
N ILE A 47 1.42 -20.65 4.37
CA ILE A 47 2.25 -19.95 5.35
C ILE A 47 3.35 -19.15 4.65
N ALA A 48 4.06 -19.77 3.69
CA ALA A 48 5.12 -19.10 2.93
C ALA A 48 4.58 -17.89 2.16
N MET A 49 3.50 -18.07 1.40
CA MET A 49 2.85 -16.99 0.64
C MET A 49 2.36 -15.87 1.55
N ARG A 50 1.74 -16.20 2.69
CA ARG A 50 1.30 -15.18 3.65
C ARG A 50 2.47 -14.35 4.18
N ARG A 51 3.61 -14.98 4.47
CA ARG A 51 4.82 -14.27 4.92
C ARG A 51 5.37 -13.36 3.84
N ALA A 52 5.52 -13.87 2.61
CA ALA A 52 6.00 -13.09 1.48
C ALA A 52 5.10 -11.89 1.16
N LEU A 53 3.78 -12.11 1.11
CA LEU A 53 2.80 -11.06 0.84
C LEU A 53 2.83 -9.92 1.87
N LEU A 54 3.00 -10.23 3.15
CA LEU A 54 2.99 -9.23 4.21
C LEU A 54 4.35 -8.56 4.43
N GLY A 55 5.46 -9.27 4.17
CA GLY A 55 6.80 -8.80 4.54
C GLY A 55 7.68 -8.34 3.39
N GLU A 56 7.48 -8.88 2.19
CA GLU A 56 8.49 -8.82 1.13
C GLU A 56 8.03 -8.06 -0.11
N ILE A 57 6.77 -7.66 -0.17
CA ILE A 57 6.24 -6.83 -1.26
C ILE A 57 6.72 -5.40 -1.10
N GLU A 58 7.21 -4.84 -2.20
CA GLU A 58 7.67 -3.46 -2.24
C GLU A 58 6.51 -2.49 -2.40
N GLY A 59 6.53 -1.42 -1.62
CA GLY A 59 5.60 -0.31 -1.70
C GLY A 59 6.30 1.02 -1.81
N THR A 60 5.55 2.03 -2.24
CA THR A 60 6.02 3.42 -2.37
C THR A 60 5.31 4.29 -1.35
N CYS A 61 6.04 5.12 -0.63
CA CYS A 61 5.48 6.07 0.32
C CYS A 61 6.34 7.33 0.44
N ILE A 62 5.77 8.35 1.08
CA ILE A 62 6.47 9.59 1.43
C ILE A 62 7.26 9.34 2.72
N THR A 63 8.57 9.60 2.70
CA THR A 63 9.49 9.32 3.82
C THR A 63 10.01 10.55 4.53
N ARG A 64 9.80 11.74 3.94
CA ARG A 64 10.24 13.02 4.49
C ARG A 64 9.40 14.15 3.91
N ALA A 65 9.12 15.14 4.73
CA ALA A 65 8.59 16.44 4.32
C ALA A 65 9.57 17.54 4.73
N LYS A 66 9.75 18.57 3.92
CA LYS A 66 10.60 19.74 4.19
C LYS A 66 9.81 21.00 3.94
N SER A 67 9.85 21.93 4.89
CA SER A 67 9.24 23.25 4.71
C SER A 67 10.03 24.29 5.50
N GLU A 68 10.31 25.42 4.86
CA GLU A 68 11.10 26.50 5.45
C GLU A 68 10.34 27.27 6.54
N LYS A 69 9.00 27.27 6.46
CA LYS A 69 8.12 28.03 7.37
C LYS A 69 7.79 27.28 8.66
N ILE A 70 8.28 26.05 8.84
CA ILE A 70 7.89 25.18 9.95
C ILE A 70 9.02 25.08 10.98
N PRO A 71 8.86 25.63 12.19
CA PRO A 71 9.88 25.60 13.22
C PRO A 71 10.03 24.21 13.89
N HIS A 72 8.93 23.49 14.12
CA HIS A 72 8.94 22.13 14.67
C HIS A 72 7.65 21.35 14.34
N GLU A 73 7.68 20.02 14.52
CA GLU A 73 6.60 19.10 14.14
C GLU A 73 5.28 19.29 14.91
N TYR A 74 5.33 19.86 16.12
CA TYR A 74 4.14 20.18 16.94
C TYR A 74 3.64 21.62 16.78
N SER A 75 4.15 22.37 15.80
CA SER A 75 3.76 23.76 15.61
C SER A 75 2.46 23.88 14.83
N THR A 76 1.78 25.01 14.99
CA THR A 76 0.67 25.43 14.15
C THR A 76 1.13 26.57 13.25
N ILE A 77 0.55 26.65 12.05
CA ILE A 77 0.86 27.69 11.08
C ILE A 77 -0.36 28.61 10.99
N VAL A 78 -0.17 29.91 11.21
CA VAL A 78 -1.25 30.90 11.06
C VAL A 78 -1.80 30.83 9.64
N GLY A 79 -3.13 30.74 9.51
CA GLY A 79 -3.80 30.59 8.22
C GLY A 79 -3.98 29.15 7.73
N ILE A 80 -3.56 28.14 8.52
CA ILE A 80 -3.83 26.71 8.27
C ILE A 80 -4.63 26.14 9.44
N GLU A 81 -5.64 25.33 9.15
CA GLU A 81 -6.48 24.70 10.17
C GLU A 81 -5.75 23.58 10.91
N GLU A 82 -5.03 22.73 10.19
CA GLU A 82 -4.29 21.58 10.72
C GLU A 82 -2.94 22.00 11.33
N SER A 83 -2.55 21.30 12.39
CA SER A 83 -1.20 21.31 12.90
C SER A 83 -0.23 20.63 11.94
N VAL A 84 1.07 20.93 12.09
CA VAL A 84 2.12 20.28 11.29
C VAL A 84 2.10 18.77 11.45
N HIS A 85 1.85 18.28 12.67
CA HIS A 85 1.74 16.85 12.94
C HIS A 85 0.58 16.20 12.16
N GLU A 86 -0.59 16.84 12.14
CA GLU A 86 -1.74 16.36 11.38
C GLU A 86 -1.44 16.35 9.87
N ILE A 87 -0.77 17.38 9.34
CA ILE A 87 -0.31 17.39 7.94
C ILE A 87 0.63 16.20 7.67
N LEU A 88 1.59 15.91 8.56
CA LEU A 88 2.50 14.77 8.40
C LEU A 88 1.74 13.43 8.45
N MET A 89 0.73 13.30 9.31
CA MET A 89 -0.13 12.10 9.36
C MET A 89 -0.97 11.96 8.10
N ASN A 90 -1.55 13.06 7.59
CA ASN A 90 -2.31 13.07 6.35
C ASN A 90 -1.44 12.68 5.15
N LEU A 91 -0.20 13.18 5.08
CA LEU A 91 0.79 12.80 4.07
C LEU A 91 1.16 11.31 4.16
N LYS A 92 1.29 10.75 5.38
CA LYS A 92 1.54 9.32 5.61
C LYS A 92 0.43 8.43 5.07
N GLU A 93 -0.82 8.92 5.06
CA GLU A 93 -1.97 8.18 4.53
C GLU A 93 -2.06 8.17 3.00
N ILE A 94 -1.26 8.98 2.29
CA ILE A 94 -1.29 9.02 0.82
C ILE A 94 -0.70 7.74 0.25
N VAL A 95 -1.53 7.04 -0.54
CA VAL A 95 -1.11 5.82 -1.22
C VAL A 95 -0.53 6.17 -2.58
N LEU A 96 0.73 5.78 -2.79
CA LEU A 96 1.47 5.99 -4.03
C LEU A 96 1.72 4.66 -4.75
N ARG A 97 1.58 4.67 -6.07
CA ARG A 97 1.99 3.60 -6.97
C ARG A 97 3.15 4.09 -7.82
N SER A 98 4.24 3.31 -7.85
CA SER A 98 5.38 3.66 -8.68
C SER A 98 6.26 2.43 -8.94
N ASN A 99 7.11 2.52 -9.97
CA ASN A 99 8.24 1.61 -10.15
C ASN A 99 9.56 2.40 -10.10
N LEU A 100 9.71 3.23 -9.08
CA LEU A 100 10.89 4.09 -8.93
C LEU A 100 12.09 3.35 -8.33
N TYR A 101 13.27 3.73 -8.78
CA TYR A 101 14.55 3.37 -8.18
C TYR A 101 15.12 4.58 -7.43
N GLY A 102 15.56 4.36 -6.19
CA GLY A 102 16.14 5.40 -5.32
C GLY A 102 15.10 6.32 -4.69
N THR A 103 15.54 7.51 -4.31
CA THR A 103 14.68 8.57 -3.75
C THR A 103 14.28 9.55 -4.85
N ARG A 104 13.03 10.00 -4.85
CA ARG A 104 12.52 11.03 -5.76
C ARG A 104 11.88 12.16 -4.98
N ASP A 105 12.05 13.38 -5.46
CA ASP A 105 11.43 14.56 -4.86
C ASP A 105 10.06 14.81 -5.50
N ALA A 106 9.12 15.31 -4.70
CA ALA A 106 7.82 15.83 -5.10
C ALA A 106 7.52 17.11 -4.31
N PHE A 107 6.53 17.89 -4.72
CA PHE A 107 6.26 19.19 -4.11
C PHE A 107 4.77 19.45 -3.98
N ILE A 108 4.38 20.18 -2.95
CA ILE A 108 3.06 20.81 -2.83
C ILE A 108 3.31 22.31 -2.82
N CYS A 109 2.71 23.04 -3.75
CA CYS A 109 2.82 24.49 -3.86
C CYS A 109 1.44 25.07 -4.14
N VAL A 110 0.73 25.50 -3.10
CA VAL A 110 -0.65 25.97 -3.18
C VAL A 110 -0.78 27.34 -2.52
N ARG A 111 -1.63 28.20 -3.10
CA ARG A 111 -2.01 29.49 -2.53
C ARG A 111 -3.43 29.42 -2.00
N GLY A 112 -3.61 29.82 -0.74
CA GLY A 112 -4.91 29.89 -0.10
C GLY A 112 -5.75 31.11 -0.51
N PRO A 113 -6.99 31.20 -0.01
CA PRO A 113 -7.69 30.21 0.81
C PRO A 113 -8.21 29.01 -0.01
N GLY A 114 -8.28 27.82 0.58
CA GLY A 114 -8.78 26.62 -0.08
C GLY A 114 -8.33 25.30 0.57
N TYR A 115 -8.89 24.19 0.09
CA TYR A 115 -8.50 22.84 0.51
C TYR A 115 -7.30 22.34 -0.30
N VAL A 116 -6.34 21.75 0.39
CA VAL A 116 -5.17 21.08 -0.19
C VAL A 116 -5.38 19.58 -0.08
N THR A 117 -5.36 18.91 -1.21
CA THR A 117 -5.56 17.46 -1.34
C THR A 117 -4.37 16.80 -2.00
N ALA A 118 -4.35 15.47 -2.03
CA ALA A 118 -3.30 14.72 -2.72
C ALA A 118 -3.23 15.03 -4.23
N GLN A 119 -4.30 15.56 -4.85
CA GLN A 119 -4.25 16.04 -6.23
C GLN A 119 -3.26 17.18 -6.43
N ASP A 120 -3.01 18.00 -5.40
CA ASP A 120 -2.14 19.18 -5.49
C ASP A 120 -0.64 18.83 -5.38
N ILE A 121 -0.32 17.54 -5.21
CA ILE A 121 1.06 17.05 -5.21
C ILE A 121 1.58 17.01 -6.65
N ILE A 122 2.63 17.79 -6.88
CA ILE A 122 3.43 17.76 -8.09
C ILE A 122 4.43 16.62 -7.95
N SER A 123 4.04 15.43 -8.42
CA SER A 123 4.86 14.22 -8.43
C SER A 123 5.62 14.05 -9.75
N PRO A 124 6.74 13.31 -9.77
CA PRO A 124 7.40 12.93 -11.01
C PRO A 124 6.50 11.97 -11.82
N PRO A 125 6.64 11.89 -13.16
CA PRO A 125 5.79 11.05 -14.01
C PRO A 125 5.81 9.54 -13.68
N SER A 126 6.82 9.08 -12.94
CA SER A 126 6.94 7.69 -12.49
C SER A 126 6.11 7.37 -11.23
N VAL A 127 5.48 8.38 -10.61
CA VAL A 127 4.70 8.23 -9.38
C VAL A 127 3.25 8.62 -9.65
N GLU A 128 2.36 7.67 -9.44
CA GLU A 128 0.92 7.81 -9.51
C GLU A 128 0.33 7.88 -8.09
N ILE A 129 -0.62 8.78 -7.90
CA ILE A 129 -1.37 8.94 -6.65
C ILE A 129 -2.67 8.14 -6.78
N VAL A 130 -2.83 7.11 -5.95
CA VAL A 130 -3.97 6.18 -6.05
C VAL A 130 -5.29 6.86 -5.67
N ASP A 131 -5.24 7.75 -4.67
CA ASP A 131 -6.39 8.50 -4.23
C ASP A 131 -6.08 9.99 -4.12
N THR A 132 -6.47 10.71 -5.16
CA THR A 132 -6.30 12.16 -5.29
C THR A 132 -7.14 12.97 -4.32
N THR A 133 -8.19 12.38 -3.72
CA THR A 133 -9.12 13.09 -2.83
C THR A 133 -8.70 13.10 -1.36
N GLN A 134 -7.56 12.49 -1.03
CA GLN A 134 -7.04 12.50 0.33
C GLN A 134 -6.76 13.92 0.78
N HIS A 135 -7.36 14.31 1.89
CA HIS A 135 -7.14 15.60 2.52
C HIS A 135 -5.72 15.71 3.06
N ILE A 136 -5.09 16.88 2.90
CA ILE A 136 -3.77 17.19 3.45
C ILE A 136 -3.89 18.34 4.44
N ALA A 137 -4.45 19.47 4.01
CA ALA A 137 -4.57 20.69 4.81
C ALA A 137 -5.69 21.61 4.30
N SER A 138 -6.14 22.54 5.12
CA SER A 138 -7.13 23.57 4.82
C SER A 138 -6.52 24.94 5.09
N LEU A 139 -6.39 25.76 4.04
CA LEU A 139 -5.86 27.12 4.11
C LEU A 139 -7.01 28.10 4.32
N THR A 140 -7.05 28.76 5.47
CA THR A 140 -8.11 29.70 5.87
C THR A 140 -7.81 31.14 5.43
N GLU A 141 -6.53 31.45 5.16
CA GLU A 141 -6.04 32.77 4.78
C GLU A 141 -5.32 32.75 3.42
N PRO A 142 -5.07 33.91 2.77
CA PRO A 142 -4.31 34.01 1.52
C PRO A 142 -2.81 33.80 1.75
N ILE A 143 -2.45 32.59 2.17
CA ILE A 143 -1.07 32.18 2.46
C ILE A 143 -0.55 31.21 1.42
N ASP A 144 0.77 31.26 1.20
CA ASP A 144 1.48 30.33 0.32
C ASP A 144 2.02 29.15 1.14
N LEU A 145 1.50 27.95 0.87
CA LEU A 145 1.99 26.69 1.43
C LEU A 145 2.91 25.99 0.42
N CYS A 146 4.18 25.82 0.81
CA CYS A 146 5.19 25.09 0.06
C CYS A 146 5.79 23.97 0.92
N ILE A 147 5.66 22.73 0.44
CA ILE A 147 6.22 21.54 1.11
C ILE A 147 7.00 20.73 0.06
N GLY A 148 8.29 20.51 0.31
CA GLY A 148 9.08 19.52 -0.41
C GLY A 148 8.88 18.14 0.19
N LEU A 149 8.72 17.12 -0.63
CA LEU A 149 8.44 15.74 -0.24
C LEU A 149 9.52 14.83 -0.80
N GLN A 150 9.93 13.82 -0.04
CA GLN A 150 10.77 12.73 -0.54
C GLN A 150 9.98 11.44 -0.57
N ILE A 151 10.01 10.79 -1.73
CA ILE A 151 9.31 9.55 -2.02
C ILE A 151 10.36 8.46 -2.21
N GLU A 152 10.16 7.33 -1.52
CA GLU A 152 11.01 6.15 -1.63
C GLU A 152 10.15 4.91 -1.91
N ARG A 153 10.75 3.93 -2.57
CA ARG A 153 10.21 2.58 -2.74
C ARG A 153 11.11 1.60 -1.98
N ASN A 154 10.52 0.81 -1.10
CA ASN A 154 11.26 -0.17 -0.30
C ASN A 154 10.32 -1.29 0.19
N ARG A 155 10.79 -2.16 1.09
CA ARG A 155 10.03 -3.25 1.71
C ARG A 155 9.83 -2.98 3.20
N GLY A 156 8.72 -3.51 3.73
CA GLY A 156 8.45 -3.54 5.16
C GLY A 156 8.17 -2.18 5.80
N TYR A 157 8.48 -2.07 7.09
CA TYR A 157 8.26 -0.87 7.89
C TYR A 157 9.60 -0.33 8.37
N ARG A 158 9.85 0.97 8.12
CA ARG A 158 11.03 1.66 8.66
C ARG A 158 10.58 2.84 9.51
N MET A 159 10.71 2.67 10.82
CA MET A 159 10.61 3.79 11.75
C MET A 159 11.88 4.63 11.61
N LYS A 160 11.74 5.89 11.19
CA LYS A 160 12.87 6.82 11.25
C LYS A 160 12.85 7.43 12.65
N THR A 161 13.96 7.31 13.36
CA THR A 161 14.17 8.13 14.55
C THR A 161 14.12 9.61 14.14
N PRO A 162 13.51 10.49 14.95
CA PRO A 162 13.57 11.93 14.73
C PRO A 162 15.00 12.39 14.93
N ASN A 163 15.81 12.28 13.88
CA ASN A 163 17.03 13.07 13.81
C ASN A 163 16.58 14.49 13.51
N ASN A 164 16.83 15.38 14.45
CA ASN A 164 16.74 16.83 14.26
C ASN A 164 17.78 17.24 13.19
N SER A 165 17.50 16.93 11.93
CA SER A 165 18.24 17.53 10.83
C SER A 165 17.97 19.02 10.91
N GLN A 166 19.03 19.81 11.11
CA GLN A 166 18.99 21.28 11.19
C GLN A 166 18.41 21.95 9.92
N ASP A 167 18.02 21.18 8.91
CA ASP A 167 17.59 21.61 7.57
C ASP A 167 16.06 21.72 7.41
N GLY A 168 15.30 21.89 8.50
CA GLY A 168 13.85 22.15 8.44
C GLY A 168 13.02 21.00 7.83
N SER A 169 13.48 19.77 8.00
CA SER A 169 12.81 18.59 7.45
C SER A 169 12.36 17.63 8.53
N TYR A 170 11.21 17.01 8.29
CA TYR A 170 10.51 16.13 9.20
C TYR A 170 10.47 14.73 8.58
N PRO A 171 11.04 13.71 9.24
CA PRO A 171 10.89 12.34 8.80
C PRO A 171 9.43 11.91 8.96
N ILE A 172 8.93 11.15 7.99
CA ILE A 172 7.63 10.48 8.08
C ILE A 172 7.90 8.98 8.22
N ASP A 173 7.18 8.33 9.11
CA ASP A 173 7.23 6.87 9.26
C ASP A 173 6.91 6.20 7.94
N ALA A 174 7.86 5.43 7.42
CA ALA A 174 7.74 4.85 6.11
C ALA A 174 7.03 3.48 6.19
N VAL A 175 5.77 3.46 5.77
CA VAL A 175 4.96 2.24 5.61
C VAL A 175 5.03 1.81 4.15
N PHE A 176 5.96 0.89 3.83
CA PHE A 176 6.14 0.40 2.47
C PHE A 176 5.30 -0.84 2.16
N MET A 177 4.35 -1.22 3.00
CA MET A 177 3.58 -2.47 2.85
C MET A 177 2.27 -2.20 2.09
N PRO A 178 2.15 -2.57 0.79
CA PRO A 178 0.91 -2.36 0.04
C PRO A 178 -0.16 -3.41 0.34
N VAL A 179 0.24 -4.59 0.81
CA VAL A 179 -0.68 -5.65 1.26
C VAL A 179 -1.10 -5.34 2.70
N ARG A 180 -2.39 -5.06 2.88
CA ARG A 180 -3.00 -4.76 4.18
C ARG A 180 -3.31 -6.02 4.98
N ASN A 181 -3.74 -7.08 4.29
CA ASN A 181 -4.04 -8.36 4.91
C ASN A 181 -3.88 -9.51 3.91
N ALA A 182 -3.54 -10.68 4.44
CA ALA A 182 -3.48 -11.93 3.68
C ALA A 182 -3.94 -13.08 4.58
N ASN A 183 -4.97 -13.79 4.13
CA ASN A 183 -5.50 -14.98 4.79
C ASN A 183 -5.33 -16.19 3.88
N HIS A 184 -5.18 -17.36 4.47
CA HIS A 184 -5.25 -18.62 3.73
C HIS A 184 -6.16 -19.61 4.45
N SER A 185 -6.81 -20.46 3.67
CA SER A 185 -7.59 -21.59 4.17
C SER A 185 -7.38 -22.80 3.29
N ILE A 186 -7.52 -23.98 3.88
CA ILE A 186 -7.25 -25.26 3.21
C ILE A 186 -8.54 -26.06 3.16
N HIS A 187 -8.83 -26.61 1.99
CA HIS A 187 -9.92 -27.55 1.81
C HIS A 187 -9.36 -28.89 1.35
N SER A 188 -9.57 -29.94 2.14
CA SER A 188 -9.19 -31.30 1.77
C SER A 188 -10.34 -32.02 1.08
N TYR A 189 -10.04 -32.74 0.01
CA TYR A 189 -11.00 -33.56 -0.73
C TYR A 189 -10.35 -34.89 -1.19
N GLY A 190 -11.18 -35.83 -1.65
CA GLY A 190 -10.75 -37.19 -2.00
C GLY A 190 -11.19 -38.24 -0.98
N ASN A 191 -11.14 -39.51 -1.38
CA ASN A 191 -11.59 -40.65 -0.57
C ASN A 191 -10.44 -41.64 -0.33
N GLY A 192 -10.37 -42.25 0.86
CA GLY A 192 -9.31 -43.20 1.21
C GLY A 192 -7.92 -42.57 1.37
N ASN A 193 -6.90 -43.17 0.75
CA ASN A 193 -5.48 -42.79 0.89
C ASN A 193 -5.02 -41.67 -0.05
N GLU A 194 -5.81 -41.30 -1.07
CA GLU A 194 -5.49 -40.24 -2.04
C GLU A 194 -6.17 -38.92 -1.65
N LYS A 195 -5.74 -38.34 -0.51
CA LYS A 195 -6.23 -37.03 -0.07
C LYS A 195 -5.50 -35.91 -0.81
N GLN A 196 -6.26 -35.07 -1.49
CA GLN A 196 -5.79 -33.85 -2.13
C GLN A 196 -6.27 -32.62 -1.34
N GLU A 197 -5.56 -31.52 -1.53
CA GLU A 197 -5.86 -30.24 -0.90
C GLU A 197 -6.03 -29.15 -1.95
N ILE A 198 -6.84 -28.15 -1.59
CA ILE A 198 -6.99 -26.88 -2.28
C ILE A 198 -6.56 -25.81 -1.29
N LEU A 199 -5.61 -24.96 -1.69
CA LEU A 199 -5.27 -23.76 -0.96
C LEU A 199 -6.11 -22.61 -1.49
N PHE A 200 -6.85 -21.95 -0.61
CA PHE A 200 -7.47 -20.65 -0.86
C PHE A 200 -6.60 -19.57 -0.24
N LEU A 201 -6.34 -18.52 -1.01
CA LEU A 201 -5.60 -17.35 -0.57
C LEU A 201 -6.44 -16.10 -0.81
N GLU A 202 -6.63 -15.29 0.22
CA GLU A 202 -7.38 -14.05 0.20
C GLU A 202 -6.41 -12.90 0.49
N ILE A 203 -6.38 -11.91 -0.38
CA ILE A 203 -5.40 -10.80 -0.33
C ILE A 203 -6.16 -9.48 -0.37
N TRP A 204 -5.85 -8.59 0.56
CA TRP A 204 -6.33 -7.21 0.58
C TRP A 204 -5.16 -6.25 0.39
N THR A 205 -5.26 -5.33 -0.57
CA THR A 205 -4.22 -4.32 -0.84
C THR A 205 -4.76 -2.91 -0.69
N ASN A 206 -3.85 -1.94 -0.53
CA ASN A 206 -4.17 -0.52 -0.40
C ASN A 206 -4.46 0.18 -1.74
N GLY A 207 -4.53 -0.56 -2.85
CA GLY A 207 -4.77 -0.02 -4.20
C GLY A 207 -3.50 0.37 -4.99
N SER A 208 -2.31 0.47 -4.37
CA SER A 208 -1.08 0.73 -5.15
C SER A 208 -0.61 -0.47 -5.96
N LEU A 209 -1.04 -1.67 -5.57
CA LEU A 209 -0.75 -2.93 -6.23
C LEU A 209 -2.04 -3.76 -6.23
N THR A 210 -2.37 -4.40 -7.33
CA THR A 210 -3.52 -5.31 -7.38
C THR A 210 -3.22 -6.61 -6.62
N PRO A 211 -4.23 -7.29 -6.05
CA PRO A 211 -4.05 -8.61 -5.43
C PRO A 211 -3.34 -9.64 -6.32
N LYS A 212 -3.57 -9.57 -7.64
CA LYS A 212 -2.93 -10.46 -8.62
C LYS A 212 -1.45 -10.13 -8.81
N GLU A 213 -1.10 -8.86 -8.91
CA GLU A 213 0.30 -8.42 -8.97
C GLU A 213 1.03 -8.75 -7.66
N ALA A 214 0.38 -8.57 -6.50
CA ALA A 214 0.91 -8.95 -5.19
C ALA A 214 1.23 -10.44 -5.11
N LEU A 215 0.31 -11.30 -5.58
CA LEU A 215 0.55 -12.75 -5.65
C LEU A 215 1.72 -13.10 -6.56
N HIS A 216 1.82 -12.44 -7.71
CA HIS A 216 2.92 -12.67 -8.64
C HIS A 216 4.27 -12.22 -8.06
N GLU A 217 4.34 -11.07 -7.41
CA GLU A 217 5.54 -10.57 -6.76
C GLU A 217 5.95 -11.45 -5.58
N ALA A 218 5.00 -11.88 -4.74
CA ALA A 218 5.24 -12.82 -3.64
C ALA A 218 5.80 -14.17 -4.10
N SER A 219 5.41 -14.63 -5.30
CA SER A 219 5.88 -15.91 -5.85
C SER A 219 7.29 -15.88 -6.43
N ARG A 220 7.86 -14.68 -6.65
CA ARG A 220 9.19 -14.49 -7.25
C ARG A 220 10.30 -14.31 -6.20
N ASN A 221 9.95 -13.85 -5.00
CA ASN A 221 10.87 -13.68 -3.88
C ASN A 221 11.05 -15.02 -3.15
#